data_AF-A0A9D1SUB7-F1
#
_entry.id   AF-A0A9D1SUB7-F1
#
_cell.length_a   1.000
_cell.length_b   1.000
_cell.length_c   1.000
_cell.angle_alpha   90.00
_cell.angle_beta   90.00
_cell.angle_gamma   90.00
#
_symmetry.space_group_name_H-M   'P 1'
#
loop_
_entity.id
_entity.type
_entity.pdbx_description
1 polymer ?
#
loop_
_entity_poly.entity_id
_entity_poly.type
_entity_poly.pdbx_seq_one_letter_code
_entity_poly.pdbx_strand_id
1 'polypeptide(L)'
;MKHNRDTSAVQAAAQAAPAPEAPASGGEEARPFGALVNELTELVRSGALPEGFDLAEACSDAAFLELTGELPLAAAIRVYAAERRAARADEGARERLAAKLRSRSALPQPVRGASGASVERDYAGMSDEEFRALEQQYRRAAQRGIRVRL
;
A
#
# COMPACT_ATOMS: atom_id res chain seq x y z
N MET A 1 -23.31 20.04 41.31
CA MET A 1 -22.69 20.59 40.08
C MET A 1 -21.64 19.61 39.58
N LYS A 2 -21.81 19.13 38.33
CA LYS A 2 -20.78 18.71 37.34
C LYS A 2 -19.84 17.55 37.74
N HIS A 3 -20.11 16.33 37.30
CA HIS A 3 -19.69 15.70 36.02
C HIS A 3 -18.26 15.15 36.05
N ASN A 4 -18.14 13.82 36.00
CA ASN A 4 -17.22 13.12 35.10
C ASN A 4 -17.69 11.66 34.96
N ARG A 5 -18.67 11.48 34.05
CA ARG A 5 -18.76 10.27 33.23
C ARG A 5 -17.72 10.45 32.12
N ASP A 6 -17.07 9.36 31.71
CA ASP A 6 -16.52 9.10 30.36
C ASP A 6 -15.24 8.26 30.44
N THR A 7 -15.32 7.09 31.08
CA THR A 7 -14.37 5.98 30.83
C THR A 7 -15.08 4.66 30.47
N SER A 8 -16.41 4.66 30.31
CA SER A 8 -17.19 3.45 30.03
C SER A 8 -17.59 3.25 28.56
N ALA A 9 -17.16 4.13 27.65
CA ALA A 9 -17.60 4.08 26.24
C ALA A 9 -16.73 3.19 25.32
N VAL A 10 -15.55 2.74 25.76
CA VAL A 10 -14.64 1.94 24.92
C VAL A 10 -14.82 0.42 25.12
N GLN A 11 -15.60 -0.02 26.12
CA GLN A 11 -15.77 -1.43 26.46
C GLN A 11 -17.12 -2.05 26.05
N ALA A 12 -18.03 -1.29 25.46
CA ALA A 12 -19.40 -1.73 25.20
C ALA A 12 -19.71 -2.10 23.73
N ALA A 13 -18.74 -2.05 22.81
CA ALA A 13 -18.96 -2.36 21.38
C ALA A 13 -18.34 -3.69 20.91
N ALA A 14 -18.00 -4.59 21.84
CA ALA A 14 -17.35 -5.87 21.52
C ALA A 14 -18.27 -7.10 21.66
N GLN A 15 -19.58 -6.92 21.91
CA GLN A 15 -20.51 -8.02 22.07
C GLN A 15 -21.85 -7.72 21.38
N ALA A 16 -22.03 -8.23 20.17
CA ALA A 16 -23.28 -8.81 19.66
C ALA A 16 -23.21 -9.03 18.14
N ALA A 17 -22.57 -10.13 17.74
CA ALA A 17 -23.07 -10.91 16.61
C ALA A 17 -22.79 -12.38 16.96
N PRO A 18 -23.80 -13.25 17.12
CA PRO A 18 -23.55 -14.67 17.24
C PRO A 18 -22.89 -15.12 15.94
N ALA A 19 -21.64 -15.59 16.04
CA ALA A 19 -21.01 -16.33 14.97
C ALA A 19 -21.94 -17.52 14.63
N PRO A 20 -22.36 -17.71 13.37
CA PRO A 20 -23.04 -18.94 13.01
C PRO A 20 -22.05 -20.08 13.28
N GLU A 21 -22.46 -21.00 14.15
CA GLU A 21 -21.72 -22.22 14.47
C GLU A 21 -21.32 -22.88 13.15
N ALA A 22 -20.01 -23.03 12.95
CA ALA A 22 -19.48 -23.77 11.81
C ALA A 22 -19.93 -25.23 11.95
N PRO A 23 -20.66 -25.80 10.97
CA PRO A 23 -20.91 -27.23 10.99
C PRO A 23 -19.57 -27.95 10.82
N ALA A 24 -19.43 -29.00 11.62
CA ALA A 24 -18.26 -29.85 11.74
C ALA A 24 -17.65 -30.23 10.39
N SER A 25 -16.31 -30.24 10.36
CA SER A 25 -15.48 -30.89 9.34
C SER A 25 -15.97 -32.32 9.11
N GLY A 26 -16.67 -32.53 7.99
CA GLY A 26 -17.24 -33.80 7.62
C GLY A 26 -16.94 -34.11 6.16
N GLY A 27 -16.05 -35.09 5.95
CA GLY A 27 -16.05 -35.98 4.80
C GLY A 27 -15.68 -35.36 3.45
N GLU A 28 -14.61 -35.89 2.87
CA GLU A 28 -14.11 -35.68 1.50
C GLU A 28 -15.05 -36.27 0.43
N GLU A 29 -16.37 -36.05 0.54
CA GLU A 29 -17.33 -36.33 -0.51
C GLU A 29 -17.63 -35.01 -1.24
N ALA A 30 -17.25 -34.95 -2.51
CA ALA A 30 -17.57 -33.83 -3.38
C ALA A 30 -19.06 -33.49 -3.25
N ARG A 31 -19.35 -32.33 -2.65
CA ARG A 31 -20.71 -31.89 -2.37
C ARG A 31 -21.49 -31.91 -3.69
N PRO A 32 -22.61 -32.66 -3.80
CA PRO A 32 -23.33 -32.76 -5.06
C PRO A 32 -23.85 -31.39 -5.47
N PHE A 33 -23.68 -31.03 -6.74
CA PHE A 33 -24.03 -29.72 -7.29
C PHE A 33 -25.45 -29.25 -6.90
N GLY A 34 -26.42 -30.16 -6.91
CA GLY A 34 -27.81 -29.86 -6.51
C GLY A 34 -27.95 -29.39 -5.05
N ALA A 35 -27.13 -29.91 -4.13
CA ALA A 35 -27.14 -29.45 -2.73
C ALA A 35 -26.62 -28.01 -2.62
N LEU A 36 -25.59 -27.67 -3.39
CA LEU A 36 -25.00 -26.32 -3.42
C LEU A 36 -26.01 -25.30 -4.01
N VAL A 37 -26.73 -25.67 -5.07
CA VAL A 37 -27.80 -24.83 -5.63
C VAL A 37 -28.94 -24.61 -4.64
N ASN A 38 -29.34 -25.65 -3.90
CA ASN A 38 -30.37 -25.52 -2.87
C ASN A 38 -29.92 -24.60 -1.73
N GLU A 39 -28.69 -24.77 -1.24
CA GLU A 39 -28.09 -23.90 -0.22
C GLU A 39 -28.03 -22.45 -0.69
N LEU A 40 -27.62 -22.23 -1.94
CA LEU A 40 -27.59 -20.90 -2.55
C LEU A 40 -28.99 -20.28 -2.62
N THR A 41 -29.99 -21.08 -3.02
CA THR A 41 -31.38 -20.64 -3.13
C THR A 41 -31.95 -20.21 -1.77
N GLU A 42 -31.68 -20.97 -0.72
CA GLU A 42 -32.09 -20.60 0.65
C GLU A 42 -31.34 -19.34 1.14
N LEU A 43 -30.06 -19.18 0.79
CA LEU A 43 -29.29 -18.00 1.15
C LEU A 43 -29.82 -16.73 0.46
N VAL A 44 -30.18 -16.83 -0.82
CA VAL A 44 -30.83 -15.75 -1.57
C VAL A 44 -32.19 -15.42 -0.94
N ARG A 45 -32.99 -16.44 -0.63
CA ARG A 45 -34.33 -16.25 -0.04
C ARG A 45 -34.28 -15.60 1.34
N SER A 46 -33.28 -15.96 2.15
CA SER A 46 -33.09 -15.39 3.49
C SER A 46 -32.50 -13.97 3.48
N GLY A 47 -32.07 -13.46 2.31
CA GLY A 47 -31.47 -12.13 2.20
C GLY A 47 -30.10 -12.02 2.87
N ALA A 48 -29.41 -13.14 3.10
CA ALA A 48 -28.13 -13.20 3.79
C ALA A 48 -26.92 -12.93 2.86
N LEU A 49 -27.17 -12.41 1.66
CA LEU A 49 -26.13 -12.02 0.72
C LEU A 49 -25.51 -10.67 1.11
N PRO A 50 -24.18 -10.49 0.94
CA PRO A 50 -23.55 -9.19 1.13
C PRO A 50 -24.15 -8.13 0.20
N GLU A 51 -24.19 -6.88 0.67
CA GLU A 51 -24.71 -5.76 -0.12
C GLU A 51 -23.91 -5.57 -1.42
N GLY A 52 -24.63 -5.46 -2.55
CA GLY A 52 -24.03 -5.31 -3.88
C GLY A 52 -23.29 -6.55 -4.38
N PHE A 53 -23.53 -7.73 -3.81
CA PHE A 53 -22.94 -8.98 -4.26
C PHE A 53 -23.55 -9.41 -5.61
N ASP A 54 -22.70 -9.53 -6.64
CA ASP A 54 -23.10 -10.02 -7.95
C ASP A 54 -22.87 -11.54 -8.04
N LEU A 55 -23.95 -12.29 -7.99
CA LEU A 55 -23.93 -13.76 -8.10
C LEU A 55 -23.49 -14.24 -9.48
N ALA A 56 -23.86 -13.53 -10.55
CA ALA A 56 -23.52 -13.94 -11.91
C ALA A 56 -22.02 -13.77 -12.16
N GLU A 57 -21.46 -12.65 -11.68
CA GLU A 57 -20.01 -12.41 -11.68
C GLU A 57 -19.29 -13.48 -10.85
N ALA A 58 -19.73 -13.72 -9.60
CA ALA A 58 -19.10 -14.67 -8.70
C ALA A 58 -19.12 -16.11 -9.25
N CYS A 59 -20.25 -16.58 -9.79
CA CYS A 59 -20.34 -17.93 -10.37
C CYS A 59 -19.51 -18.11 -11.64
N SER A 60 -19.09 -17.02 -12.28
CA SER A 60 -18.18 -17.05 -13.45
C SER A 60 -16.70 -17.02 -13.04
N ASP A 61 -16.40 -16.81 -11.76
CA ASP A 61 -15.05 -16.68 -11.23
C ASP A 61 -14.56 -18.02 -10.64
N ALA A 62 -13.44 -18.53 -11.15
CA ALA A 62 -12.85 -19.78 -10.69
C ALA A 62 -12.47 -19.73 -9.20
N ALA A 63 -11.99 -18.58 -8.71
CA ALA A 63 -11.58 -18.44 -7.31
C ALA A 63 -12.77 -18.59 -6.35
N PHE A 64 -13.95 -18.13 -6.75
CA PHE A 64 -15.16 -18.33 -5.97
C PHE A 64 -15.56 -19.81 -5.94
N LEU A 65 -15.49 -20.51 -7.07
CA LEU A 65 -15.81 -21.94 -7.14
C LEU A 65 -14.87 -22.77 -6.26
N GLU A 66 -13.58 -22.47 -6.25
CA GLU A 66 -12.61 -23.09 -5.35
C GLU A 66 -12.97 -22.85 -3.87
N LEU A 67 -13.29 -21.60 -3.50
CA LEU A 67 -13.75 -21.27 -2.14
C LEU A 67 -14.99 -22.04 -1.71
N THR A 68 -15.92 -22.33 -2.62
CA THR A 68 -17.12 -23.14 -2.30
C THR A 68 -16.82 -24.64 -2.07
N GLY A 69 -15.67 -25.13 -2.57
CA GLY A 69 -15.18 -26.46 -2.27
C GLY A 69 -14.51 -26.55 -0.90
N GLU A 70 -13.89 -25.46 -0.44
CA GLU A 70 -13.13 -25.42 0.81
C GLU A 70 -13.96 -24.97 2.02
N LEU A 71 -14.94 -24.10 1.80
CA LEU A 71 -15.72 -23.44 2.85
C LEU A 71 -17.22 -23.66 2.67
N PRO A 72 -18.01 -23.59 3.77
CA PRO A 72 -19.46 -23.47 3.66
C PRO A 72 -19.85 -22.27 2.79
N LEU A 73 -20.93 -22.38 2.00
CA LEU A 73 -21.26 -21.41 0.95
C LEU A 73 -21.39 -19.98 1.48
N ALA A 74 -22.04 -19.82 2.64
CA ALA A 74 -22.19 -18.52 3.29
C ALA A 74 -20.84 -17.92 3.75
N ALA A 75 -19.84 -18.75 4.08
CA ALA A 75 -18.49 -18.29 4.39
C ALA A 75 -17.73 -17.94 3.09
N ALA A 76 -17.79 -18.79 2.07
CA ALA A 76 -17.18 -18.55 0.76
C ALA A 76 -17.64 -17.22 0.15
N ILE A 77 -18.95 -16.93 0.17
CA ILE A 77 -19.53 -15.67 -0.33
C ILE A 77 -18.98 -14.46 0.43
N ARG A 78 -18.87 -14.54 1.76
CA ARG A 78 -18.35 -13.43 2.57
C ARG A 78 -16.86 -13.17 2.30
N VAL A 79 -16.06 -14.23 2.18
CA VAL A 79 -14.64 -14.14 1.86
C VAL A 79 -14.46 -13.53 0.47
N TYR A 80 -15.11 -14.08 -0.55
CA TYR A 80 -15.04 -13.58 -1.91
C TYR A 80 -15.47 -12.10 -2.01
N ALA A 81 -16.57 -11.73 -1.36
CA ALA A 81 -17.02 -10.34 -1.32
C ALA A 81 -16.00 -9.40 -0.65
N ALA A 82 -15.34 -9.86 0.41
CA ALA A 82 -14.30 -9.10 1.09
C ALA A 82 -13.06 -8.93 0.22
N GLU A 83 -12.62 -9.99 -0.46
CA GLU A 83 -11.49 -9.97 -1.38
C GLU A 83 -11.73 -9.04 -2.57
N ARG A 84 -12.92 -9.11 -3.19
CA ARG A 84 -13.30 -8.19 -4.28
C ARG A 84 -13.31 -6.74 -3.82
N ARG A 85 -13.81 -6.47 -2.61
CA ARG A 85 -13.80 -5.11 -2.04
C ARG A 85 -12.37 -4.63 -1.79
N ALA A 86 -11.50 -5.49 -1.24
CA ALA A 86 -10.10 -5.17 -1.00
C ALA A 86 -9.36 -4.90 -2.32
N ALA A 87 -9.53 -5.75 -3.33
CA ALA A 87 -8.93 -5.57 -4.65
C ALA A 87 -9.35 -4.24 -5.31
N ARG A 88 -10.64 -3.87 -5.24
CA ARG A 88 -11.14 -2.58 -5.74
C ARG A 88 -10.55 -1.39 -4.97
N ALA A 89 -10.38 -1.51 -3.66
CA ALA A 89 -9.78 -0.45 -2.85
C ALA A 89 -8.29 -0.25 -3.18
N ASP A 90 -7.55 -1.35 -3.40
CA ASP A 90 -6.14 -1.33 -3.80
C ASP A 90 -5.95 -0.71 -5.19
N GLU A 91 -6.78 -1.08 -6.15
CA GLU A 91 -6.73 -0.49 -7.50
C GLU A 91 -7.01 1.02 -7.44
N GLY A 92 -8.05 1.44 -6.72
CA GLY A 92 -8.34 2.86 -6.51
C GLY A 92 -7.21 3.61 -5.79
N ALA A 93 -6.47 2.96 -4.88
CA ALA A 93 -5.30 3.55 -4.25
C ALA A 93 -4.14 3.72 -5.25
N ARG A 94 -3.89 2.70 -6.08
CA ARG A 94 -2.87 2.74 -7.14
C ARG A 94 -3.17 3.82 -8.17
N GLU A 95 -4.40 3.93 -8.64
CA GLU A 95 -4.83 4.97 -9.57
C GLU A 95 -4.60 6.37 -9.02
N ARG A 96 -4.95 6.61 -7.74
CA ARG A 96 -4.70 7.89 -7.07
C ARG A 96 -3.22 8.22 -6.96
N LEU A 97 -2.38 7.23 -6.67
CA LEU A 97 -0.93 7.41 -6.64
C LEU A 97 -0.38 7.73 -8.03
N ALA A 98 -0.81 6.99 -9.06
CA ALA A 98 -0.42 7.24 -10.44
C ALA A 98 -0.85 8.63 -10.92
N ALA A 99 -2.05 9.09 -10.56
CA ALA A 99 -2.53 10.45 -10.83
C ALA A 99 -1.64 11.50 -10.15
N LYS A 100 -1.29 11.30 -8.87
CA LYS A 100 -0.38 12.21 -8.14
C LYS A 100 1.01 12.27 -8.78
N LEU A 101 1.59 11.14 -9.18
CA LEU A 101 2.89 11.11 -9.84
C LEU A 101 2.87 11.83 -11.20
N ARG A 102 1.83 11.60 -12.02
CA ARG A 102 1.63 12.33 -13.28
C ARG A 102 1.50 13.84 -13.06
N SER A 103 0.78 14.27 -12.02
CA SER A 103 0.67 15.69 -11.68
C SER A 103 2.02 16.30 -11.31
N ARG A 104 2.87 15.56 -10.57
CA ARG A 104 4.21 16.02 -10.17
C ARG A 104 5.17 16.09 -11.33
N SER A 105 5.12 15.15 -12.28
CA SER A 105 5.99 15.15 -13.46
C SER A 105 5.62 16.26 -14.45
N ALA A 106 4.38 16.74 -14.43
CA ALA A 106 3.95 17.89 -15.23
C ALA A 106 4.43 19.24 -14.67
N LEU A 107 4.91 19.27 -13.42
CA LEU A 107 5.49 20.48 -12.84
C LEU A 107 6.95 20.65 -13.31
N PRO A 108 7.38 21.88 -13.61
CA PRO A 108 8.79 22.16 -13.88
C PRO A 108 9.65 21.67 -12.74
N GLN A 109 10.68 20.87 -13.04
CA GLN A 109 11.63 20.45 -12.02
C GLN A 109 12.39 21.68 -11.51
N PRO A 110 12.61 21.81 -10.19
CA PRO A 110 13.44 22.88 -9.68
C PRO A 110 14.82 22.73 -10.29
N VAL A 111 15.24 23.75 -11.05
CA VAL A 111 16.62 23.89 -11.49
C VAL A 111 17.44 24.00 -10.20
N ARG A 112 18.13 22.92 -9.81
CA ARG A 112 19.24 23.06 -8.88
C ARG A 112 20.18 24.04 -9.57
N GLY A 113 20.26 25.25 -9.04
CA GLY A 113 21.25 26.23 -9.48
C GLY A 113 22.57 25.48 -9.57
N ALA A 114 23.17 25.48 -10.76
CA ALA A 114 24.50 24.94 -10.94
C ALA A 114 25.37 25.51 -9.83
N SER A 115 26.11 24.61 -9.18
CA SER A 115 27.14 24.87 -8.17
C SER A 115 27.51 26.34 -8.07
N GLY A 116 27.28 26.94 -6.89
CA GLY A 116 27.67 28.34 -6.63
C GLY A 116 29.06 28.62 -7.20
N ALA A 117 29.20 29.77 -7.84
CA ALA A 117 30.44 30.17 -8.51
C ALA A 117 31.65 29.79 -7.64
N SER A 118 32.59 29.05 -8.21
CA SER A 118 33.86 28.78 -7.54
C SER A 118 34.45 30.14 -7.17
N VAL A 119 34.60 30.40 -5.88
CA VAL A 119 35.23 31.63 -5.39
C VAL A 119 36.63 31.68 -5.98
N GLU A 120 36.82 32.55 -6.97
CA GLU A 120 38.13 32.79 -7.57
C GLU A 120 39.02 33.32 -6.46
N ARG A 121 40.10 32.58 -6.17
CA ARG A 121 40.98 32.90 -5.03
C ARG A 121 41.69 34.20 -5.36
N ASP A 122 41.60 35.19 -4.48
CA ASP A 122 42.35 36.44 -4.63
C ASP A 122 43.83 36.18 -4.36
N TYR A 123 44.62 36.15 -5.44
CA TYR A 123 46.08 36.03 -5.39
C TYR A 123 46.78 37.37 -5.14
N ALA A 124 46.10 38.50 -5.38
CA ALA A 124 46.70 39.83 -5.26
C ALA A 124 46.74 40.31 -3.80
N GLY A 125 45.80 39.87 -2.97
CA GLY A 125 45.75 40.16 -1.53
C GLY A 125 46.53 39.18 -0.63
N MET A 126 47.14 38.14 -1.20
CA MET A 126 47.82 37.08 -0.45
C MET A 126 49.23 37.50 -0.05
N SER A 127 49.65 37.17 1.18
CA SER A 127 51.03 37.40 1.61
C SER A 127 52.01 36.41 0.96
N ASP A 128 53.28 36.79 0.87
CA ASP A 128 54.33 35.93 0.27
C ASP A 128 54.46 34.57 0.98
N GLU A 129 54.20 34.52 2.29
CA GLU A 129 54.24 33.28 3.08
C GLU A 129 53.09 32.34 2.70
N GLU A 130 51.88 32.88 2.55
CA GLU A 130 50.70 32.13 2.13
C GLU A 130 50.86 31.63 0.68
N PHE A 131 51.47 32.43 -0.20
CA PHE A 131 51.76 32.01 -1.56
C PHE A 131 52.75 30.84 -1.61
N ARG A 132 53.83 30.90 -0.81
CA ARG A 132 54.80 29.79 -0.73
C ARG A 132 54.19 28.51 -0.15
N ALA A 133 53.29 28.63 0.83
CA ALA A 133 52.57 27.49 1.37
C ALA A 133 51.68 26.83 0.31
N LEU A 134 51.00 27.66 -0.51
CA LEU A 134 50.17 27.20 -1.62
C LEU A 134 51.00 26.50 -2.71
N GLU A 135 52.15 27.07 -3.07
CA GLU A 135 53.08 26.46 -4.03
C GLU A 135 53.56 25.07 -3.58
N GLN A 136 53.89 24.93 -2.29
CA GLN A 136 54.27 23.64 -1.71
C GLN A 136 53.11 22.63 -1.73
N GLN A 137 51.88 23.08 -1.46
CA GLN A 137 50.70 22.24 -1.53
C GLN A 137 50.47 21.71 -2.96
N TYR A 138 50.60 22.57 -3.96
CA TYR A 138 50.47 22.16 -5.36
C TYR A 138 51.61 21.25 -5.82
N ARG A 139 52.85 21.51 -5.41
CA ARG A 139 54.00 20.64 -5.70
C ARG A 139 53.77 19.22 -5.15
N ARG A 140 53.24 19.10 -3.92
CA ARG A 140 52.88 17.81 -3.31
C ARG A 140 51.71 17.13 -4.03
N ALA A 141 50.71 17.89 -4.49
CA ALA A 141 49.58 17.34 -5.23
C ALA A 141 50.00 16.83 -6.63
N ALA A 142 50.88 17.56 -7.32
CA ALA A 142 51.44 17.15 -8.60
C ALA A 142 52.32 15.89 -8.47
N GLN A 143 53.11 15.78 -7.40
CA GLN A 143 53.86 14.55 -7.07
C GLN A 143 52.95 13.32 -6.83
N ARG A 144 51.69 13.54 -6.42
CA ARG A 144 50.67 12.50 -6.24
C ARG A 144 49.87 12.21 -7.51
N GLY A 145 50.25 12.78 -8.66
CA GLY A 145 49.61 12.55 -9.95
C GLY A 145 48.27 13.28 -10.13
N ILE A 146 47.92 14.22 -9.24
CA ILE A 146 46.69 15.00 -9.34
C ILE A 146 46.95 16.18 -10.28
N ARG A 147 46.19 16.27 -11.39
CA ARG A 147 46.24 17.43 -12.29
C ARG A 147 45.66 18.65 -11.58
N VAL A 148 46.54 19.58 -11.24
CA VAL A 148 46.19 20.91 -10.75
C VAL A 148 46.09 21.85 -11.95
N ARG A 149 45.00 22.60 -12.06
CA ARG A 149 44.91 23.78 -12.94
C ARG A 149 45.01 25.02 -12.06
N LEU A 150 45.94 25.91 -12.42
CA LEU A 150 46.06 27.27 -11.90
C LEU A 150 45.24 28.19 -12.79
#